data_AF-A0A3B0S348-F1
#
_entry.id   AF-A0A3B0S348-F1
#
_cell.length_a   1.000
_cell.length_b   1.000
_cell.length_c   1.000
_cell.angle_alpha   90.00
_cell.angle_beta   90.00
_cell.angle_gamma   90.00
#
_symmetry.space_group_name_H-M   'P 1'
#
loop_
_entity.id
_entity.type
_entity.pdbx_description
1 polymer ?
#
loop_
_entity_poly.entity_id
_entity_poly.type
_entity_poly.pdbx_seq_one_letter_code
_entity_poly.pdbx_strand_id
1 'polypeptide(L)'
;MAGPEIAALCRPGRLTGRAPGRTLEIHAPSGAAAAQLQMQTETLLARVNRYLGPGAVARITIVQSAVAGQFQTKQSQPAPPTSGEDTPLGTALSSFRAAINRKNGGK
;
A
#
# COMPACT_ATOMS: atom_id res chain seq x y z
N MET A 1 -3.95 26.07 -8.80
CA MET A 1 -3.10 25.44 -7.77
C MET A 1 -3.96 24.48 -6.95
N ALA A 2 -3.45 23.28 -6.64
CA ALA A 2 -4.13 22.31 -5.77
C ALA A 2 -4.43 22.99 -4.43
N GLY A 3 -5.63 22.82 -3.85
CA GLY A 3 -5.99 23.53 -2.61
C GLY A 3 -5.01 23.25 -1.45
N PRO A 4 -5.01 24.07 -0.38
CA PRO A 4 -4.04 23.95 0.72
C PRO A 4 -4.03 22.56 1.36
N GLU A 5 -5.19 21.90 1.43
CA GLU A 5 -5.33 20.55 1.94
C GLU A 5 -4.59 19.51 1.08
N ILE A 6 -4.62 19.67 -0.25
CA ILE A 6 -3.91 18.77 -1.17
C ILE A 6 -2.43 19.09 -1.20
N ALA A 7 -2.06 20.38 -1.16
CA ALA A 7 -0.68 20.81 -1.09
C ALA A 7 0.02 20.34 0.21
N ALA A 8 -0.71 20.19 1.32
CA ALA A 8 -0.20 19.61 2.55
C ALA A 8 0.04 18.09 2.45
N LEU A 9 -0.77 17.41 1.63
CA LEU A 9 -0.74 15.95 1.46
C LEU A 9 0.28 15.46 0.45
N CYS A 10 0.84 16.33 -0.40
CA CYS A 10 1.77 15.90 -1.44
C CYS A 10 2.71 17.01 -1.91
N ARG A 11 3.92 16.61 -2.31
CA ARG A 11 4.90 17.54 -2.86
C ARG A 11 4.78 17.59 -4.38
N PRO A 12 4.70 18.78 -4.98
CA PRO A 12 4.72 18.92 -6.43
C PRO A 12 6.06 18.39 -6.95
N GLY A 13 6.00 17.46 -7.90
CA GLY A 13 7.17 16.91 -8.58
C GLY A 13 7.52 17.71 -9.82
N ARG A 14 7.99 17.00 -10.84
CA ARG A 14 8.40 17.60 -12.10
C ARG A 14 7.22 17.72 -13.06
N LEU A 15 7.17 18.81 -13.81
CA LEU A 15 6.31 18.92 -14.99
C LEU A 15 7.15 18.52 -16.21
N THR A 16 6.85 17.36 -16.76
CA THR A 16 7.58 16.76 -17.89
C THR A 16 6.77 16.84 -19.18
N GLY A 17 7.46 16.93 -20.33
CA GLY A 17 6.85 17.03 -21.67
C GLY A 17 6.81 18.45 -22.26
N ARG A 18 6.43 18.53 -23.53
CA ARG A 18 6.28 19.77 -24.31
C ARG A 18 4.80 20.10 -24.44
N ALA A 19 4.42 21.38 -24.35
CA ALA A 19 3.03 21.78 -24.53
C ALA A 19 2.62 21.66 -26.01
N PRO A 20 1.36 21.27 -26.32
CA PRO A 20 0.30 20.84 -25.39
C PRO A 20 0.46 19.39 -24.90
N GLY A 21 -0.09 19.08 -23.72
CA GLY A 21 -0.13 17.72 -23.19
C GLY A 21 0.99 17.33 -22.22
N ARG A 22 1.39 18.23 -21.34
CA ARG A 22 2.41 17.93 -20.32
C ARG A 22 1.91 16.91 -19.30
N THR A 23 2.84 16.21 -18.67
CA THR A 23 2.59 15.31 -17.55
C THR A 23 3.05 15.96 -16.27
N LEU A 24 2.17 16.05 -15.27
CA LEU A 24 2.52 16.55 -13.95
C LEU A 24 2.79 15.38 -13.01
N GLU A 25 4.00 15.28 -12.51
CA GLU A 25 4.37 14.29 -11.51
C GLU A 25 4.10 14.85 -10.11
N ILE A 26 3.46 14.06 -9.25
CA ILE A 26 3.13 14.43 -7.87
C ILE A 26 3.63 13.33 -6.94
N HIS A 27 4.39 13.72 -5.92
CA HIS A 27 4.93 12.80 -4.94
C HIS A 27 4.02 12.73 -3.72
N ALA A 28 3.44 11.56 -3.49
CA ALA A 28 2.64 11.28 -2.31
C ALA A 28 3.51 10.63 -1.22
N PRO A 29 3.51 11.15 0.03
CA PRO A 29 4.31 10.62 1.14
C PRO A 29 3.70 9.37 1.79
N SER A 30 2.41 9.12 1.59
CA SER A 30 1.69 7.95 2.12
C SER A 30 0.75 7.35 1.08
N GLY A 31 0.46 6.06 1.21
CA GLY A 31 -0.48 5.35 0.33
C GLY A 31 -1.90 5.91 0.41
N ALA A 32 -2.34 6.35 1.60
CA ALA A 32 -3.63 7.00 1.78
C ALA A 32 -3.71 8.35 1.04
N ALA A 33 -2.67 9.18 1.13
CA ALA A 33 -2.60 10.43 0.37
C ALA A 33 -2.58 10.17 -1.15
N ALA A 34 -1.90 9.11 -1.61
CA ALA A 34 -1.90 8.72 -3.01
C ALA A 34 -3.31 8.29 -3.50
N ALA A 35 -4.07 7.55 -2.68
CA ALA A 35 -5.43 7.15 -3.02
C ALA A 35 -6.38 8.35 -3.09
N GLN A 36 -6.28 9.29 -2.14
CA GLN A 36 -7.08 10.52 -2.17
C GLN A 36 -6.76 11.39 -3.39
N LEU A 37 -5.48 11.52 -3.74
CA LEU A 37 -5.04 12.20 -4.95
C LEU A 37 -5.60 11.54 -6.21
N GLN A 38 -5.59 10.20 -6.29
CA GLN A 38 -6.13 9.46 -7.42
C GLN A 38 -7.61 9.75 -7.64
N MET A 39 -8.42 9.73 -6.57
CA MET A 39 -9.84 10.06 -6.64
C MET A 39 -10.09 11.51 -7.11
N GLN A 40 -9.21 12.43 -6.75
CA GLN A 40 -9.34 13.85 -7.08
C GLN A 40 -8.59 14.25 -8.36
N THR A 41 -8.04 13.29 -9.12
CA THR A 41 -7.18 13.56 -10.28
C THR A 41 -7.86 14.46 -11.31
N GLU A 42 -9.11 14.19 -11.67
CA GLU A 42 -9.84 14.99 -12.66
C GLU A 42 -10.07 16.43 -12.18
N THR A 43 -10.45 16.59 -10.91
CA THR A 43 -10.62 17.92 -10.30
C THR A 43 -9.29 18.67 -10.25
N LEU A 44 -8.20 17.97 -9.94
CA LEU A 44 -6.87 18.53 -9.89
C LEU A 44 -6.40 18.95 -11.29
N LEU A 45 -6.64 18.13 -12.32
CA LEU A 45 -6.30 18.43 -13.71
C LEU A 45 -7.08 19.63 -14.24
N ALA A 46 -8.39 19.71 -13.97
CA ALA A 46 -9.21 20.87 -14.31
C ALA A 46 -8.70 22.16 -13.62
N ARG A 47 -8.37 22.07 -12.33
CA ARG A 47 -7.77 23.19 -11.59
C ARG A 47 -6.44 23.58 -12.20
N VAL A 48 -5.53 22.64 -12.44
CA VAL A 48 -4.19 22.92 -12.98
C VAL A 48 -4.28 23.58 -14.36
N ASN A 49 -5.13 23.05 -15.26
CA ASN A 49 -5.36 23.63 -16.58
C ASN A 49 -6.03 25.01 -16.52
N ARG A 50 -6.84 25.32 -15.50
CA ARG A 50 -7.38 26.67 -15.32
C ARG A 50 -6.28 27.72 -15.08
N TYR A 51 -5.18 27.35 -14.42
CA TYR A 51 -4.08 28.28 -14.11
C TYR A 51 -2.99 28.29 -15.19
N LEU A 52 -2.68 27.14 -15.80
CA LEU A 52 -1.62 27.03 -16.81
C LEU A 52 -2.10 27.27 -18.25
N GLY A 53 -3.41 27.32 -18.46
CA GLY A 53 -4.04 27.42 -19.78
C GLY A 53 -4.68 26.10 -20.23
N PRO A 54 -5.71 26.17 -21.09
CA PRO A 54 -6.44 25.00 -21.54
C PRO A 54 -5.49 24.00 -22.24
N GLY A 55 -5.52 22.74 -21.81
CA GLY A 55 -4.70 21.67 -22.38
C GLY A 55 -3.21 21.69 -22.02
N ALA A 56 -2.80 22.51 -21.04
CA ALA A 56 -1.41 22.57 -20.60
C ALA A 56 -0.92 21.24 -20.01
N VAL A 57 -1.78 20.55 -19.24
CA VAL A 57 -1.52 19.26 -18.59
C VAL A 57 -2.56 18.23 -19.05
N ALA A 58 -2.10 17.15 -19.65
CA ALA A 58 -2.95 16.05 -20.14
C ALA A 58 -3.03 14.88 -19.16
N ARG A 59 -1.97 14.65 -18.37
CA ARG A 59 -1.91 13.55 -17.40
C ARG A 59 -1.25 13.96 -16.10
N ILE A 60 -1.68 13.33 -15.02
CA ILE A 60 -1.06 13.45 -13.70
C ILE A 60 -0.55 12.06 -13.32
N THR A 61 0.76 11.97 -13.04
CA THR A 61 1.40 10.74 -12.58
C THR A 61 1.64 10.87 -11.08
N ILE A 62 1.04 9.98 -10.30
CA ILE A 62 1.19 9.98 -8.83
C ILE A 62 2.27 8.96 -8.48
N VAL A 63 3.41 9.46 -8.02
CA VAL A 63 4.54 8.64 -7.60
C VAL A 63 4.49 8.51 -6.08
N GLN A 64 4.34 7.28 -5.60
CA GLN A 64 4.48 6.98 -4.17
C GLN A 64 5.97 6.96 -3.84
N SER A 65 6.49 8.08 -3.35
CA SER A 65 7.83 8.09 -2.80
C SER A 65 7.73 7.54 -1.39
N ALA A 66 7.80 6.22 -1.26
CA ALA A 66 7.98 5.61 0.04
C ALA A 66 9.27 6.19 0.64
N VAL A 67 9.14 7.08 1.63
CA VAL A 67 10.15 7.08 2.69
C VAL A 67 10.17 5.63 3.16
N ALA A 68 11.33 4.98 3.04
CA ALA A 68 11.58 3.67 3.60
C ALA A 68 11.13 3.69 5.07
N GLY A 69 9.94 3.18 5.31
CA GLY A 69 9.16 3.71 6.43
C GLY A 69 7.82 3.01 6.57
N GLN A 70 7.89 1.70 6.79
CA GLN A 70 6.90 1.00 7.59
C GLN A 70 5.48 0.96 7.00
N PHE A 71 5.30 0.34 5.83
CA PHE A 71 4.18 -0.59 5.72
C PHE A 71 4.57 -1.90 6.41
N GLN A 72 4.86 -1.83 7.71
CA GLN A 72 4.46 -2.92 8.59
C GLN A 72 2.94 -2.86 8.61
N THR A 73 2.31 -3.36 7.55
CA THR A 73 1.17 -4.22 7.83
C THR A 73 1.76 -5.29 8.72
N LYS A 74 1.53 -5.15 10.04
CA LYS A 74 1.36 -6.28 10.93
C LYS A 74 0.22 -7.11 10.33
N GLN A 75 0.48 -7.76 9.19
CA GLN A 75 0.03 -9.12 9.03
C GLN A 75 0.65 -9.77 10.26
N SER A 76 -0.17 -9.92 11.30
CA SER A 76 0.07 -10.93 12.29
C SER A 76 0.21 -12.22 11.48
N GLN A 77 1.43 -12.51 11.01
CA GLN A 77 1.79 -13.86 10.69
C GLN A 77 1.46 -14.60 11.99
N PRO A 78 0.53 -15.57 11.96
CA PRO A 78 0.39 -16.46 13.08
C PRO A 78 1.80 -16.97 13.34
N ALA A 79 2.35 -16.68 14.51
CA ALA A 79 3.62 -17.25 14.89
C ALA A 79 3.51 -18.76 14.59
N PRO A 80 4.50 -19.38 13.92
CA PRO A 80 4.52 -20.84 13.87
C PRO A 80 4.36 -21.29 15.32
N PRO A 81 3.42 -22.21 15.64
CA PRO A 81 3.25 -22.64 17.02
C PRO A 81 4.60 -23.14 17.46
N THR A 82 5.26 -22.40 18.35
CA THR A 82 6.46 -22.84 19.02
C THR A 82 6.07 -24.11 19.73
N SER A 83 6.47 -25.23 19.14
CA SER A 83 6.43 -26.54 19.76
C SER A 83 7.03 -26.41 21.16
N GLY A 84 6.25 -26.87 22.14
CA GLY A 84 6.50 -26.70 23.56
C GLY A 84 5.15 -26.55 24.26
N GLU A 85 4.33 -27.60 24.34
CA GLU A 85 4.38 -28.51 25.50
C GLU A 85 4.25 -27.66 26.78
N ASP A 86 3.05 -27.12 27.06
CA ASP A 86 2.33 -27.49 28.30
C ASP A 86 0.82 -27.14 28.25
N THR A 87 0.23 -27.03 27.07
CA THR A 87 -1.24 -26.86 26.92
C THR A 87 -1.91 -28.24 26.88
N PRO A 88 -3.06 -28.47 27.57
CA PRO A 88 -3.77 -29.76 27.54
C PRO A 88 -4.09 -30.25 26.12
N LEU A 89 -4.26 -29.32 25.18
CA LEU A 89 -4.45 -29.61 23.75
C LEU A 89 -3.20 -30.22 23.10
N GLY A 90 -1.99 -29.80 23.48
CA GLY A 90 -0.73 -30.34 22.98
C GLY A 90 -0.52 -31.79 23.41
N THR A 91 -0.79 -32.10 24.67
CA THR A 91 -0.71 -33.47 25.21
C THR A 91 -1.71 -34.40 24.54
N ALA A 92 -2.94 -33.93 24.30
CA ALA A 92 -3.96 -34.68 23.58
C ALA A 92 -3.53 -34.97 22.13
N LEU A 93 -2.96 -33.98 21.43
CA LEU A 93 -2.52 -34.13 20.04
C LEU A 93 -1.32 -35.08 19.91
N SER A 94 -0.36 -35.02 20.83
CA SER A 94 0.78 -35.95 20.86
C SER A 94 0.33 -37.39 21.12
N SER A 95 -0.60 -37.60 22.06
CA SER A 95 -1.18 -38.92 22.35
C SER A 95 -1.93 -39.49 21.14
N PHE A 96 -2.68 -38.64 20.45
CA PHE A 96 -3.40 -39.03 19.23
C PHE A 96 -2.45 -39.45 18.10
N ARG A 97 -1.38 -38.68 17.85
CA ARG A 97 -0.38 -39.01 16.83
C ARG A 97 0.32 -40.34 17.14
N ALA A 98 0.63 -40.62 18.41
CA ALA A 98 1.21 -41.89 18.82
C ALA A 98 0.26 -43.08 18.58
N ALA A 99 -1.05 -42.92 18.84
CA ALA A 99 -2.04 -43.97 18.61
C ALA A 99 -2.22 -44.29 17.11
N ILE A 100 -2.25 -43.26 16.25
CA ILE A 100 -2.36 -43.42 14.80
C ILE A 100 -1.12 -44.16 14.25
N ASN A 101 0.08 -43.84 14.73
CA ASN A 101 1.31 -44.47 14.23
C ASN A 101 1.40 -45.95 14.62
N ARG A 102 0.93 -46.32 15.83
CA ARG A 102 0.86 -47.72 16.27
C ARG A 102 -0.09 -48.56 15.38
N LYS A 103 -1.19 -47.97 14.92
CA LYS A 103 -2.17 -48.66 14.06
C LYS A 103 -1.66 -48.89 12.64
N ASN A 104 -0.68 -48.11 12.17
CA ASN A 104 -0.11 -48.24 10.82
C ASN A 104 1.19 -49.07 10.77
N GLY A 105 1.80 -49.40 11.92
CA GLY A 105 3.07 -50.13 12.01
C GLY A 105 2.97 -51.66 12.18
N GLY A 106 1.77 -52.24 12.10
CA GLY A 106 1.57 -53.69 12.23
C GLY A 106 1.32 -54.34 10.88
N LYS A 107 2.38 -54.82 10.23
CA LYS A 107 2.31 -55.84 9.17
C LYS A 107 3.29 -56.95 9.50
#